data_AF-A0AB33CIS8-F1
#
_entry.id   AF-A0AB33CIS8-F1
#
_cell.length_a   1.000
_cell.length_b   1.000
_cell.length_c   1.000
_cell.angle_alpha   90.00
_cell.angle_beta   90.00
_cell.angle_gamma   90.00
#
_symmetry.space_group_name_H-M   'P 1'
#
loop_
_entity.id
_entity.type
_entity.pdbx_description
1 polymer ?
#
loop_
_entity_poly.entity_id
_entity_poly.type
_entity_poly.pdbx_seq_one_letter_code
_entity_poly.pdbx_strand_id
1 'polypeptide(L)'
;MKQKLKHLLYTEHPQHGILALGMVLIGLILIFNDDYFFWPPFMISVLNDDLVGGVFVVDGILLLKWALSASGKIYANRNLLIMTAGLLAFEATAEFSHGFIAHKPHMLIAGVAETVILIFVFSIIGKSKKHNY
;
A
#
# COMPACT_ATOMS: atom_id res chain seq x y z
N MET A 1 -28.34 3.65 -10.30
CA MET A 1 -27.18 3.87 -9.40
C MET A 1 -26.78 2.62 -8.59
N LYS A 2 -27.70 1.95 -7.87
CA LYS A 2 -27.36 0.78 -7.03
C LYS A 2 -26.66 -0.38 -7.77
N GLN A 3 -27.03 -0.68 -9.02
CA GLN A 3 -26.37 -1.72 -9.83
C GLN A 3 -24.95 -1.37 -10.27
N LYS A 4 -24.69 -0.11 -10.65
CA LYS A 4 -23.32 0.35 -10.98
C LYS A 4 -22.41 0.31 -9.74
N LEU A 5 -22.95 0.67 -8.57
CA LEU A 5 -22.20 0.59 -7.30
C LEU A 5 -21.92 -0.86 -6.89
N LYS A 6 -22.88 -1.78 -7.10
CA LYS A 6 -22.66 -3.22 -6.88
C LYS A 6 -21.55 -3.79 -7.78
N HIS A 7 -21.49 -3.37 -9.03
CA HIS A 7 -20.42 -3.79 -9.95
C HIS A 7 -19.06 -3.16 -9.59
N LEU A 8 -19.04 -1.97 -8.99
CA LEU A 8 -17.80 -1.35 -8.47
C LEU A 8 -17.28 -2.05 -7.20
N LEU A 9 -18.18 -2.57 -6.36
CA LEU A 9 -17.84 -3.24 -5.10
C LEU A 9 -17.64 -4.75 -5.23
N TYR A 10 -18.09 -5.36 -6.34
CA TYR A 10 -17.91 -6.78 -6.60
C TYR A 10 -16.68 -6.98 -7.50
N THR A 11 -15.57 -7.36 -6.88
CA THR A 11 -14.34 -7.74 -7.58
C THR A 11 -14.19 -9.26 -7.49
N GLU A 12 -13.73 -9.93 -8.54
CA GLU A 12 -13.35 -11.35 -8.45
C GLU A 12 -12.19 -11.58 -7.46
N HIS A 13 -11.45 -10.51 -7.14
CA HIS A 13 -10.29 -10.51 -6.26
C HIS A 13 -10.46 -9.54 -5.07
N PRO A 14 -11.34 -9.85 -4.09
CA PRO A 14 -11.67 -8.92 -3.00
C PRO A 14 -10.48 -8.55 -2.12
N GLN A 15 -9.47 -9.43 -2.03
CA GLN A 15 -8.23 -9.16 -1.30
C GLN A 15 -7.42 -8.02 -1.94
N HIS A 16 -7.36 -7.99 -3.27
CA HIS A 16 -6.71 -6.92 -4.03
C HIS A 16 -7.49 -5.61 -3.94
N GLY A 17 -8.82 -5.66 -3.90
CA GLY A 17 -9.65 -4.48 -3.70
C GLY A 17 -9.41 -3.82 -2.33
N ILE A 18 -9.33 -4.61 -1.26
CA ILE A 18 -9.01 -4.11 0.08
C ILE A 18 -7.60 -3.53 0.12
N LEU A 19 -6.62 -4.24 -0.45
CA LEU A 19 -5.24 -3.77 -0.51
C LEU A 19 -5.11 -2.46 -1.28
N ALA A 20 -5.77 -2.36 -2.43
CA ALA A 20 -5.78 -1.16 -3.26
C ALA A 20 -6.33 0.05 -2.51
N LEU A 21 -7.43 -0.13 -1.77
CA LEU A 21 -7.99 0.93 -0.93
C LEU A 21 -7.01 1.36 0.16
N GLY A 22 -6.36 0.39 0.82
CA GLY A 22 -5.32 0.67 1.82
C GLY A 22 -4.19 1.52 1.26
N MET A 23 -3.63 1.13 0.10
CA MET A 23 -2.55 1.87 -0.55
C MET A 23 -2.94 3.29 -0.96
N VAL A 24 -4.16 3.48 -1.48
CA VAL A 24 -4.66 4.83 -1.80
C VAL A 24 -4.82 5.68 -0.54
N LEU A 25 -5.38 5.13 0.53
CA LEU A 25 -5.57 5.87 1.78
C LEU A 25 -4.25 6.26 2.41
N ILE A 26 -3.28 5.35 2.46
CA ILE A 26 -1.91 5.62 2.91
C ILE A 26 -1.29 6.75 2.09
N GLY A 27 -1.32 6.64 0.76
CA GLY A 27 -0.75 7.66 -0.12
C GLY A 27 -1.40 9.04 0.04
N LEU A 28 -2.73 9.08 0.26
CA LEU A 28 -3.44 10.32 0.56
C LEU A 28 -3.07 10.90 1.93
N ILE A 29 -2.85 10.06 2.95
CA ILE A 29 -2.37 10.51 4.26
C ILE A 29 -0.99 11.18 4.10
N LEU A 30 -0.09 10.59 3.32
CA LEU A 30 1.23 11.16 3.06
C LEU A 30 1.15 12.50 2.32
N ILE A 31 0.33 12.59 1.26
CA ILE A 31 0.13 13.84 0.49
C ILE A 31 -0.51 14.96 1.34
N PHE A 32 -1.42 14.62 2.26
CA PHE A 32 -2.09 15.63 3.09
C PHE A 32 -1.35 15.99 4.37
N ASN A 33 -0.19 15.37 4.63
CA ASN A 33 0.64 15.65 5.81
C ASN A 33 2.08 15.98 5.39
N ASP A 34 2.32 17.26 5.06
CA ASP A 34 3.63 17.80 4.67
C ASP A 34 4.75 17.60 5.71
N ASP A 35 4.37 17.32 6.96
CA ASP A 35 5.28 17.08 8.09
C ASP A 35 5.08 15.68 8.69
N TYR A 36 4.71 14.67 7.89
CA TYR A 36 4.52 13.31 8.41
C TYR A 36 5.83 12.72 8.95
N PHE A 37 6.90 12.75 8.16
CA PHE A 37 8.23 12.30 8.55
C PHE A 37 9.06 13.46 9.11
N PHE A 38 9.72 13.23 10.25
CA PHE A 38 10.55 14.19 10.97
C PHE A 38 12.04 13.79 11.03
N TRP A 39 12.40 12.61 10.50
CA TRP A 39 13.71 12.00 10.62
C TRP A 39 14.01 11.06 9.43
N PRO A 40 15.24 10.99 8.92
CA PRO A 40 16.39 11.77 9.34
C PRO A 40 16.36 13.20 8.79
N PRO A 41 16.96 14.19 9.49
CA PRO A 41 16.83 15.62 9.15
C PRO A 41 17.23 15.99 7.72
N PHE A 42 18.17 15.24 7.14
CA PHE A 42 18.67 15.48 5.79
C PHE A 42 17.76 14.91 4.68
N MET A 43 16.74 14.11 5.01
CA MET A 43 15.81 13.48 4.05
C MET A 43 14.36 13.91 4.23
N ILE A 44 14.04 14.75 5.22
CA ILE A 44 12.65 15.17 5.51
C ILE A 44 11.96 15.71 4.25
N SER A 45 12.64 16.58 3.50
CA SER A 45 12.08 17.18 2.28
C SER A 45 11.80 16.17 1.17
N VAL A 46 12.50 15.03 1.14
CA VAL A 46 12.27 13.96 0.17
C VAL A 46 11.17 13.03 0.65
N LEU A 47 11.16 12.70 1.94
CA LEU A 47 10.20 11.76 2.53
C LEU A 47 8.78 12.33 2.55
N ASN A 48 8.65 13.64 2.77
CA ASN A 48 7.35 14.34 2.76
C ASN A 48 7.03 14.98 1.41
N ASP A 49 7.76 14.65 0.34
CA ASP A 49 7.39 15.10 -1.00
C ASP A 49 6.08 14.39 -1.41
N ASP A 50 5.11 15.15 -1.93
CA ASP A 50 3.85 14.63 -2.48
C ASP A 50 4.06 13.48 -3.47
N LEU A 51 5.21 13.44 -4.14
CA LEU A 51 5.58 12.35 -5.04
C LEU A 51 5.65 11.00 -4.32
N VAL A 52 6.12 10.96 -3.07
CA VAL A 52 6.18 9.73 -2.27
C VAL A 52 4.77 9.19 -2.08
N GLY A 53 3.85 9.98 -1.51
CA GLY A 53 2.46 9.57 -1.37
C GLY A 53 1.77 9.29 -2.72
N GLY A 54 2.14 10.03 -3.77
CA GLY A 54 1.69 9.82 -5.13
C GLY A 54 2.01 8.43 -5.68
N VAL A 55 3.18 7.88 -5.37
CA VAL A 55 3.56 6.51 -5.75
C VAL A 55 2.63 5.48 -5.09
N PHE A 56 2.26 5.66 -3.82
CA PHE A 56 1.31 4.77 -3.12
C PHE A 56 -0.09 4.86 -3.73
N VAL A 57 -0.57 6.06 -4.05
CA VAL A 57 -1.85 6.27 -4.73
C VAL A 57 -1.87 5.59 -6.09
N VAL A 58 -0.81 5.77 -6.90
CA VAL A 58 -0.71 5.15 -8.23
C VAL A 58 -0.67 3.63 -8.14
N ASP A 59 0.13 3.05 -7.22
CA ASP A 59 0.18 1.60 -7.01
C ASP A 59 -1.20 1.04 -6.61
N GLY A 60 -1.90 1.72 -5.68
CA GLY A 60 -3.25 1.38 -5.27
C GLY A 60 -4.26 1.41 -6.43
N ILE A 61 -4.21 2.44 -7.29
CA ILE A 61 -5.08 2.52 -8.49
C ILE A 61 -4.77 1.38 -9.46
N LEU A 62 -3.50 1.03 -9.67
CA LEU A 62 -3.11 -0.08 -10.54
C LEU A 62 -3.57 -1.43 -9.98
N LEU A 63 -3.47 -1.65 -8.67
CA LEU A 63 -4.01 -2.82 -7.98
C LEU A 63 -5.53 -2.91 -8.15
N LEU A 64 -6.26 -1.81 -7.96
CA LEU A 64 -7.71 -1.78 -8.13
C LEU A 64 -8.10 -2.11 -9.57
N LYS A 65 -7.40 -1.50 -10.53
CA LYS A 65 -7.62 -1.77 -11.96
C LYS A 65 -7.35 -3.23 -12.31
N TRP A 66 -6.33 -3.85 -11.70
CA TRP A 66 -6.05 -5.27 -11.86
C TRP A 66 -7.16 -6.12 -11.24
N ALA A 67 -7.62 -5.80 -10.03
CA ALA A 67 -8.67 -6.52 -9.31
C ALA A 67 -10.03 -6.52 -10.05
N LEU A 68 -10.29 -5.46 -10.83
CA LEU A 68 -11.49 -5.31 -11.66
C LEU A 68 -11.34 -5.96 -13.05
N SER A 69 -10.15 -6.44 -13.42
CA SER A 69 -9.91 -7.04 -14.74
C SER A 69 -10.23 -8.54 -14.74
N ALA A 70 -11.21 -8.94 -15.56
CA ALA A 70 -11.60 -10.34 -15.73
C ALA A 70 -10.54 -11.24 -16.41
N SER A 71 -9.46 -10.67 -16.94
CA SER A 71 -8.40 -11.41 -17.67
C SER A 71 -6.98 -10.98 -17.25
N GLY A 72 -6.82 -10.52 -16.00
CA GLY A 72 -5.55 -9.97 -15.52
C GLY A 72 -4.39 -10.96 -15.66
N LYS A 73 -3.29 -10.54 -16.31
CA LYS A 73 -2.08 -11.37 -16.44
C LYS A 73 -1.50 -11.65 -15.05
N ILE A 74 -1.16 -12.91 -14.77
CA ILE A 74 -0.56 -13.36 -13.50
C ILE A 74 0.77 -12.62 -13.22
N TYR A 75 1.59 -12.40 -14.26
CA TYR A 75 2.84 -11.65 -14.11
C TYR A 75 2.63 -10.19 -13.70
N ALA A 76 1.59 -9.53 -14.25
CA ALA A 76 1.27 -8.16 -13.89
C ALA A 76 0.82 -8.06 -12.42
N ASN A 77 0.00 -9.01 -11.96
CA ASN A 77 -0.38 -9.12 -10.54
C ASN A 77 0.84 -9.21 -9.63
N ARG A 78 1.75 -10.12 -9.96
CA ARG A 78 2.90 -10.43 -9.12
C ARG A 78 3.86 -9.25 -9.02
N ASN A 79 4.09 -8.53 -10.11
CA ASN A 79 4.92 -7.34 -10.11
C ASN A 79 4.29 -6.22 -9.26
N LEU A 80 2.97 -6.02 -9.38
CA LEU A 80 2.24 -5.05 -8.53
C LEU A 80 2.39 -5.42 -7.05
N LEU A 81 2.10 -6.66 -6.67
CA LEU A 81 2.23 -7.09 -5.27
C LEU A 81 3.66 -6.98 -4.71
N ILE A 82 4.69 -7.17 -5.54
CA ILE A 82 6.09 -6.96 -5.13
C ILE A 82 6.36 -5.46 -4.92
N MET A 83 5.88 -4.59 -5.81
CA MET A 83 5.99 -3.14 -5.64
C MET A 83 5.28 -2.68 -4.37
N THR A 84 4.04 -3.12 -4.15
CA THR A 84 3.27 -2.86 -2.93
C THR A 84 4.01 -3.30 -1.68
N ALA A 85 4.59 -4.51 -1.69
CA ALA A 85 5.37 -5.00 -0.57
C ALA A 85 6.62 -4.14 -0.30
N GLY A 86 7.29 -3.67 -1.36
CA GLY A 86 8.43 -2.77 -1.25
C GLY A 86 8.06 -1.42 -0.65
N LEU A 87 6.94 -0.83 -1.08
CA LEU A 87 6.41 0.44 -0.58
C LEU A 87 6.03 0.35 0.90
N LEU A 88 5.26 -0.67 1.29
CA LEU A 88 4.88 -0.89 2.69
C LEU A 88 6.10 -1.18 3.58
N ALA A 89 7.09 -1.94 3.09
CA ALA A 89 8.31 -2.19 3.84
C ALA A 89 9.15 -0.91 4.03
N PHE A 90 9.22 -0.07 3.00
CA PHE A 90 9.88 1.23 3.07
C PHE A 90 9.21 2.13 4.11
N GLU A 91 7.89 2.27 4.05
CA GLU A 91 7.11 3.09 4.97
C GLU A 91 7.22 2.57 6.41
N ALA A 92 6.96 1.28 6.65
CA ALA A 92 7.08 0.70 7.99
C ALA A 92 8.49 0.90 8.57
N THR A 93 9.55 0.79 7.74
CA THR A 93 10.93 1.04 8.18
C THR A 93 11.13 2.51 8.56
N ALA A 94 10.59 3.44 7.76
CA ALA A 94 10.64 4.86 8.07
C ALA A 94 9.91 5.12 9.40
N GLU A 95 8.69 4.65 9.56
CA GLU A 95 7.85 4.84 10.74
C GLU A 95 8.46 4.24 12.01
N PHE A 96 9.01 3.02 11.94
CA PHE A 96 9.75 2.45 13.06
C PHE A 96 10.97 3.29 13.41
N SER A 97 11.73 3.76 12.42
CA SER A 97 12.89 4.63 12.66
C SER A 97 12.48 5.90 13.41
N HIS A 98 11.36 6.51 13.03
CA HIS A 98 10.79 7.67 13.73
C HIS A 98 10.31 7.34 15.12
N GLY A 99 9.59 6.23 15.27
CA GLY A 99 9.06 5.79 16.55
C GLY A 99 10.15 5.51 17.57
N PHE A 100 11.23 4.84 17.16
CA PHE A 100 12.37 4.51 18.01
C PHE A 100 13.28 5.72 18.28
N ILE A 101 13.61 6.51 17.25
CA ILE A 101 14.62 7.58 17.36
C ILE A 101 14.00 8.91 17.82
N ALA A 102 12.83 9.28 17.29
CA ALA A 102 12.15 10.52 17.63
C ALA A 102 11.12 10.36 18.77
N HIS A 103 11.03 9.16 19.37
CA HIS A 103 10.13 8.82 20.48
C HIS A 103 8.66 9.19 20.21
N LYS A 104 8.18 8.95 18.97
CA LYS A 104 6.80 9.20 18.55
C LYS A 104 5.99 7.89 18.58
N PRO A 105 5.22 7.61 19.64
CA PRO A 105 4.54 6.31 19.79
C PRO A 105 3.48 6.05 18.72
N HIS A 106 2.85 7.10 18.17
CA HIS A 106 1.87 6.91 17.07
C HIS A 106 2.52 6.36 15.79
N MET A 107 3.78 6.73 15.51
CA MET A 107 4.54 6.20 14.37
C MET A 107 4.89 4.72 14.55
N LEU A 108 5.07 4.24 15.79
CA LEU A 108 5.24 2.81 16.04
C LEU A 108 3.96 2.03 15.72
N ILE A 109 2.80 2.60 16.04
CA ILE A 109 1.50 1.97 15.78
C ILE A 109 1.24 1.90 14.26
N ALA A 110 1.56 2.98 13.53
CA ALA A 110 1.55 2.98 12.08
C ALA A 110 2.49 1.89 11.55
N GLY A 111 3.78 1.89 11.91
CA GLY A 111 4.72 0.86 11.41
C GLY A 111 4.27 -0.60 11.65
N VAL A 112 3.57 -0.86 12.77
CA VAL A 112 2.93 -2.16 13.04
C VAL A 112 1.76 -2.44 12.08
N ALA A 113 0.85 -1.48 11.87
CA ALA A 113 -0.27 -1.64 10.94
C ALA A 113 0.23 -1.90 9.51
N GLU A 114 1.25 -1.18 9.06
CA GLU A 114 1.84 -1.26 7.73
C GLU A 114 2.53 -2.62 7.55
N THR A 115 3.16 -3.14 8.62
CA THR A 115 3.71 -4.50 8.67
C THR A 115 2.60 -5.57 8.58
N VAL A 116 1.45 -5.37 9.23
CA VAL A 116 0.30 -6.29 9.12
C VAL A 116 -0.22 -6.32 7.68
N ILE A 117 -0.32 -5.16 7.04
CA ILE A 117 -0.72 -5.07 5.62
C ILE A 117 0.34 -5.76 4.74
N LEU A 118 1.64 -5.58 5.02
CA LEU A 118 2.72 -6.25 4.30
C LEU A 118 2.62 -7.79 4.41
N ILE A 119 2.35 -8.32 5.60
CA ILE A 119 2.12 -9.76 5.80
C ILE A 119 0.89 -10.21 5.00
N PHE A 120 -0.16 -9.39 4.95
CA PHE A 120 -1.32 -9.65 4.12
C PHE A 120 -0.96 -9.72 2.63
N VAL A 121 -0.12 -8.82 2.11
CA VAL A 121 0.42 -8.87 0.74
C VAL A 121 1.17 -10.18 0.49
N PHE A 122 2.07 -10.58 1.40
CA PHE A 122 2.78 -11.85 1.27
C PHE A 122 1.86 -13.06 1.27
N SER A 123 0.75 -13.01 2.03
CA SER A 123 -0.26 -14.07 2.02
C SER A 123 -0.93 -14.22 0.64
N ILE A 124 -1.17 -13.11 -0.06
CA ILE A 124 -1.73 -13.09 -1.41
C ILE A 124 -0.72 -13.65 -2.41
N ILE A 125 0.54 -13.19 -2.35
CA ILE A 125 1.63 -13.70 -3.20
C ILE A 125 1.82 -15.21 -3.01
N GLY A 126 1.81 -15.67 -1.76
CA GLY A 126 1.97 -17.09 -1.42
C GLY A 126 0.86 -17.97 -1.99
N LYS A 127 -0.40 -17.52 -1.93
CA LYS A 127 -1.55 -18.22 -2.53
C LYS A 127 -1.49 -18.24 -4.05
N SER A 128 -1.00 -17.17 -4.68
CA SER A 128 -0.84 -17.10 -6.14
C SER A 128 0.16 -18.12 -6.68
N LYS A 129 1.12 -18.62 -5.89
CA LYS A 129 2.04 -19.70 -6.31
C LYS A 129 1.44 -21.10 -6.24
N LYS A 130 0.39 -21.30 -5.43
CA LYS A 130 -0.18 -22.63 -5.13
C LYS A 130 -1.24 -23.05 -6.16
N HIS A 131 -1.84 -22.10 -6.87
CA HIS A 131 -2.75 -22.32 -7.98
C HIS A 131 -2.05 -22.01 -9.32
N ASN A 132 -1.10 -22.85 -9.72
CA ASN A 132 -0.80 -23.00 -11.13
C ASN A 132 -1.83 -24.00 -11.68
N TYR A 133 -2.81 -23.49 -12.43
CA TYR A 133 -3.60 -24.30 -13.36
C TYR A 133 -2.75 -24.61 -14.58
#